data_AF-A0A524J6S7-F1
#
_entry.id   AF-A0A524J6S7-F1
#
_cell.length_a   1.000
_cell.length_b   1.000
_cell.length_c   1.000
_cell.angle_alpha   90.00
_cell.angle_beta   90.00
_cell.angle_gamma   90.00
#
_symmetry.space_group_name_H-M   'P 1'
#
loop_
_entity.id
_entity.type
_entity.pdbx_description
1 polymer ?
#
loop_
_entity_poly.entity_id
_entity_poly.type
_entity_poly.pdbx_seq_one_letter_code
_entity_poly.pdbx_strand_id
1 'polypeptide(L)'
;MIDKYLDDLERRLDPGDEDDLWQQWETFTAGQYTGDVFTPRRLRKSPAKVEWPRVLVNEALESYDQMALQQLGACSKSLAEGSGDLLTVRSNYGTGILPTMFGAELYLMDPEIDTLPTAIPLGGIASMHLEDSLRAVEDSKAAHEVKKLLDRGIPDMHAALGGKVLEMADYYQEMFTPYPKIQRFVHLYHPDMQGPMDVCEVLWGSSLFVALVEAPELVTQLLELITDTYAQYMHTWTKVVPFAGATSVHWAMMQSGNIMLRDDSAMNLSPRMFKKFIAPYDGRLLKEFGGGAIHFCGRGDHYIAQAAELEGMATINMSQPEYN
;
A
#
# COMPACT_ATOMS: atom_id res chain seq x y z
N MET A 1 -17.96 -1.17 20.86
CA MET A 1 -19.09 -1.85 20.14
C MET A 1 -18.60 -2.95 19.21
N ILE A 2 -17.30 -2.98 18.89
CA ILE A 2 -16.69 -3.98 18.00
C ILE A 2 -16.57 -5.39 18.62
N ASP A 3 -16.56 -5.51 19.94
CA ASP A 3 -16.31 -6.76 20.68
C ASP A 3 -17.14 -7.95 20.21
N LYS A 4 -18.45 -7.77 19.97
CA LYS A 4 -19.33 -8.87 19.51
C LYS A 4 -18.87 -9.49 18.17
N TYR A 5 -18.20 -8.70 17.33
CA TYR A 5 -17.67 -9.13 16.03
C TYR A 5 -16.33 -9.84 16.19
N LEU A 6 -15.46 -9.32 17.07
CA LEU A 6 -14.21 -9.97 17.44
C LEU A 6 -14.47 -11.32 18.13
N ASP A 7 -15.43 -11.39 19.06
CA ASP A 7 -15.88 -12.62 19.70
C ASP A 7 -16.41 -13.66 18.70
N ASP A 8 -17.15 -13.23 17.67
CA ASP A 8 -17.60 -14.12 16.59
C ASP A 8 -16.40 -14.62 15.76
N LEU A 9 -15.52 -13.71 15.33
CA LEU A 9 -14.36 -14.02 14.51
C LEU A 9 -13.39 -14.97 15.22
N GLU A 10 -13.02 -14.66 16.47
CA GLU A 10 -12.14 -15.47 17.33
C GLU A 10 -12.69 -16.89 17.55
N ARG A 11 -14.00 -17.03 17.75
CA ARG A 11 -14.63 -18.36 17.90
C ARG A 11 -14.64 -19.16 16.60
N ARG A 12 -14.70 -18.49 15.46
CA ARG A 12 -14.78 -19.11 14.13
C ARG A 12 -13.42 -19.52 13.57
N LEU A 13 -12.35 -18.87 14.01
CA LEU A 13 -10.97 -19.26 13.68
C LEU A 13 -10.65 -20.64 14.25
N ASP A 14 -10.19 -21.53 13.38
CA ASP A 14 -9.70 -22.85 13.76
C ASP A 14 -8.21 -22.94 13.43
N PRO A 15 -7.34 -23.18 14.44
CA PRO A 15 -5.91 -23.22 14.21
C PRO A 15 -5.47 -24.26 13.17
N GLY A 16 -6.15 -25.41 13.07
CA GLY A 16 -5.78 -26.44 12.09
C GLY A 16 -6.06 -26.00 10.65
N ASP A 17 -7.19 -25.33 10.42
CA ASP A 17 -7.53 -24.82 9.09
C ASP A 17 -6.61 -23.66 8.67
N GLU A 18 -6.26 -22.77 9.59
CA GLU A 18 -5.37 -21.64 9.30
C GLU A 18 -3.91 -22.07 9.17
N ASP A 19 -3.43 -23.03 9.98
CA ASP A 19 -2.07 -23.57 9.87
C ASP A 19 -1.89 -24.37 8.57
N ASP A 20 -2.91 -25.12 8.13
CA ASP A 20 -2.90 -25.79 6.83
C ASP A 20 -2.86 -24.78 5.68
N LEU A 21 -3.70 -23.73 5.74
CA LEU A 21 -3.69 -22.68 4.73
C LEU A 21 -2.35 -21.95 4.68
N TRP A 22 -1.75 -21.64 5.83
CA TRP A 22 -0.43 -21.05 5.91
C TRP A 22 0.62 -21.93 5.22
N GLN A 23 0.60 -23.25 5.48
CA GLN A 23 1.52 -24.19 4.84
C GLN A 23 1.33 -24.27 3.32
N GLN A 24 0.09 -24.19 2.82
CA GLN A 24 -0.19 -24.11 1.39
C GLN A 24 0.49 -22.88 0.76
N TRP A 25 0.36 -21.71 1.40
CA TRP A 25 1.00 -20.47 0.96
C TRP A 25 2.52 -20.50 1.05
N GLU A 26 3.09 -21.07 2.12
CA GLU A 26 4.55 -21.23 2.23
C GLU A 26 5.09 -22.13 1.13
N THR A 27 4.40 -23.24 0.83
CA THR A 27 4.79 -24.17 -0.24
C THR A 27 4.80 -23.45 -1.59
N PHE A 28 3.77 -22.64 -1.87
CA PHE A 28 3.70 -21.85 -3.10
C PHE A 28 4.81 -20.79 -3.17
N THR A 29 4.96 -20.00 -2.12
CA THR A 29 5.92 -18.90 -2.04
C THR A 29 7.38 -19.40 -2.08
N ALA A 30 7.64 -20.61 -1.57
CA ALA A 30 8.94 -21.27 -1.67
C ALA A 30 9.22 -21.91 -3.05
N GLY A 31 8.31 -21.77 -4.03
CA GLY A 31 8.45 -22.36 -5.37
C GLY A 31 8.33 -23.88 -5.40
N GLN A 32 7.72 -24.48 -4.36
CA GLN A 32 7.58 -25.94 -4.22
C GLN A 32 6.22 -26.45 -4.73
N TYR A 33 5.30 -25.55 -5.08
CA TYR A 33 4.02 -25.89 -5.70
C TYR A 33 4.21 -26.33 -7.16
N THR A 34 3.68 -27.49 -7.52
CA THR A 34 3.84 -28.09 -8.86
C THR A 34 2.57 -28.16 -9.70
N GLY A 35 1.47 -27.53 -9.26
CA GLY A 35 0.22 -27.49 -10.02
C GLY A 35 0.18 -26.35 -11.04
N ASP A 36 -0.87 -26.32 -11.86
CA ASP A 36 -1.02 -25.32 -12.93
C ASP A 36 -1.32 -23.92 -12.39
N VAL A 37 -2.31 -23.81 -11.49
CA VAL A 37 -2.75 -22.54 -10.90
C VAL A 37 -2.97 -22.73 -9.41
N PHE A 38 -2.22 -21.98 -8.62
CA PHE A 38 -2.34 -21.98 -7.16
C PHE A 38 -3.68 -21.35 -6.73
N THR A 39 -4.60 -22.19 -6.25
CA THR A 39 -5.92 -21.78 -5.73
C THR A 39 -6.10 -22.37 -4.33
N PRO A 40 -5.43 -21.83 -3.30
CA PRO A 40 -5.53 -22.39 -1.96
C PRO A 40 -6.96 -22.24 -1.42
N ARG A 41 -7.32 -23.08 -0.45
CA ARG A 41 -8.61 -23.00 0.25
C ARG A 41 -8.47 -23.51 1.68
N ARG A 42 -9.28 -22.93 2.57
CA ARG A 42 -9.52 -23.51 3.89
C ARG A 42 -10.30 -24.81 3.75
N LEU A 43 -10.03 -25.76 4.65
CA LEU A 43 -10.71 -27.05 4.68
C LEU A 43 -12.21 -26.92 4.97
N ARG A 44 -12.59 -25.93 5.78
CA ARG A 44 -13.98 -25.69 6.19
C ARG A 44 -14.41 -24.26 5.93
N LYS A 45 -15.70 -24.13 5.63
CA LYS A 45 -16.41 -22.86 5.66
C LYS A 45 -16.91 -22.61 7.08
N SER A 46 -16.71 -21.41 7.57
CA SER A 46 -17.11 -21.00 8.92
C SER A 46 -17.92 -19.71 8.80
N PRO A 47 -19.23 -19.75 8.54
CA PRO A 47 -20.06 -18.54 8.37
C PRO A 47 -20.23 -17.76 9.68
N ALA A 48 -20.43 -16.44 9.57
CA ALA A 48 -20.66 -15.57 10.71
C ALA A 48 -21.96 -15.91 11.45
N LYS A 49 -21.95 -15.82 12.78
CA LYS A 49 -23.17 -15.94 13.61
C LYS A 49 -23.77 -14.59 13.98
N VAL A 50 -23.11 -13.51 13.59
CA VAL A 50 -23.56 -12.12 13.73
C VAL A 50 -23.60 -11.46 12.36
N GLU A 51 -24.53 -10.53 12.17
CA GLU A 51 -24.61 -9.73 10.96
C GLU A 51 -23.54 -8.62 10.98
N TRP A 52 -22.57 -8.72 10.08
CA TRP A 52 -21.50 -7.73 9.92
C TRP A 52 -22.03 -6.48 9.24
N PRO A 53 -21.74 -5.27 9.76
CA PRO A 53 -22.22 -4.04 9.17
C PRO A 53 -21.43 -3.74 7.90
N ARG A 54 -22.09 -3.09 6.94
CA ARG A 54 -21.38 -2.40 5.87
C ARG A 54 -20.90 -1.06 6.42
N VAL A 55 -19.60 -0.83 6.38
CA VAL A 55 -18.95 0.43 6.78
C VAL A 55 -18.38 1.08 5.53
N LEU A 56 -18.79 2.31 5.25
CA LEU A 56 -18.29 3.07 4.10
C LEU A 56 -16.85 3.53 4.35
N VAL A 57 -16.09 3.76 3.28
CA VAL A 57 -14.71 4.26 3.40
C VAL A 57 -14.63 5.56 4.22
N ASN A 58 -15.51 6.54 3.97
CA ASN A 58 -15.46 7.81 4.69
C ASN A 58 -15.70 7.62 6.21
N GLU A 59 -16.59 6.71 6.60
CA GLU A 59 -16.84 6.37 8.01
C GLU A 59 -15.62 5.69 8.65
N ALA A 60 -14.95 4.80 7.91
CA ALA A 60 -13.72 4.15 8.35
C ALA A 60 -12.58 5.16 8.57
N LEU A 61 -12.45 6.19 7.74
CA LEU A 61 -11.41 7.22 7.88
C LEU A 61 -11.60 8.10 9.14
N GLU A 62 -12.83 8.21 9.65
CA GLU A 62 -13.19 9.03 10.81
C GLU A 62 -13.08 8.30 12.15
N SER A 63 -13.07 6.96 12.15
CA SER A 63 -13.13 6.17 13.38
C SER A 63 -12.31 4.87 13.31
N TYR A 64 -11.45 4.65 14.30
CA TYR A 64 -10.67 3.41 14.42
C TYR A 64 -11.55 2.16 14.57
N ASP A 65 -12.64 2.24 15.34
CA ASP A 65 -13.64 1.16 15.42
C ASP A 65 -14.25 0.83 14.05
N GLN A 66 -14.59 1.86 13.26
CA GLN A 66 -15.20 1.67 11.94
C GLN A 66 -14.17 1.11 10.94
N MET A 67 -12.94 1.60 10.96
CA MET A 67 -11.85 1.03 10.15
C MET A 67 -11.60 -0.43 10.51
N ALA A 68 -11.53 -0.76 11.80
CA ALA A 68 -11.37 -2.12 12.26
C ALA A 68 -12.54 -3.01 11.78
N LEU A 69 -13.79 -2.57 11.93
CA LEU A 69 -14.97 -3.29 11.43
C LEU A 69 -14.91 -3.52 9.92
N GLN A 70 -14.54 -2.50 9.15
CA GLN A 70 -14.44 -2.60 7.69
C GLN A 70 -13.39 -3.64 7.28
N GLN A 71 -12.18 -3.56 7.84
CA GLN A 71 -11.07 -4.45 7.48
C GLN A 71 -11.32 -5.90 7.97
N LEU A 72 -11.82 -6.07 9.20
CA LEU A 72 -12.14 -7.39 9.75
C LEU A 72 -13.38 -8.02 9.09
N GLY A 73 -14.27 -7.21 8.50
CA GLY A 73 -15.39 -7.70 7.70
C GLY A 73 -14.93 -8.55 6.51
N ALA A 74 -13.85 -8.16 5.84
CA ALA A 74 -13.24 -8.95 4.78
C ALA A 74 -12.66 -10.28 5.30
N CYS A 75 -12.07 -10.28 6.49
CA CYS A 75 -11.60 -11.49 7.15
C CYS A 75 -12.77 -12.45 7.47
N SER A 76 -13.85 -11.91 8.03
CA SER A 76 -15.08 -12.66 8.32
C SER A 76 -15.69 -13.27 7.05
N LYS A 77 -15.71 -12.54 5.94
CA LYS A 77 -16.17 -13.04 4.64
C LYS A 77 -15.30 -14.18 4.13
N SER A 78 -13.98 -14.04 4.20
CA SER A 78 -13.01 -15.06 3.77
C SER A 78 -13.23 -16.41 4.50
N LEU A 79 -13.45 -16.36 5.82
CA LEU A 79 -13.81 -17.54 6.61
C LEU A 79 -15.16 -18.15 6.20
N ALA A 80 -16.16 -17.32 5.93
CA ALA A 80 -17.49 -17.81 5.52
C ALA A 80 -17.46 -18.51 4.16
N GLU A 81 -16.63 -18.02 3.24
CA GLU A 81 -16.46 -18.59 1.91
C GLU A 81 -15.51 -19.79 1.88
N GLY A 82 -14.66 -19.93 2.91
CA GLY A 82 -13.55 -20.88 2.92
C GLY A 82 -12.54 -20.56 1.82
N SER A 83 -12.32 -19.27 1.55
CA SER A 83 -11.36 -18.82 0.55
C SER A 83 -9.93 -19.15 0.97
N GLY A 84 -9.00 -19.07 0.02
CA GLY A 84 -7.57 -19.21 0.28
C GLY A 84 -6.91 -17.93 0.81
N ASP A 85 -7.68 -16.89 1.07
CA ASP A 85 -7.18 -15.59 1.49
C ASP A 85 -6.63 -15.68 2.91
N LEU A 86 -5.37 -15.30 3.12
CA LEU A 86 -4.85 -15.06 4.47
C LEU A 86 -5.56 -13.85 5.08
N LEU A 87 -5.84 -13.89 6.38
CA LEU A 87 -6.60 -12.82 7.00
C LEU A 87 -5.69 -11.62 7.24
N THR A 88 -6.07 -10.46 6.73
CA THR A 88 -5.25 -9.25 6.84
C THR A 88 -6.06 -8.04 7.21
N VAL A 89 -5.43 -7.12 7.95
CA VAL A 89 -5.90 -5.76 8.16
C VAL A 89 -4.79 -4.77 7.80
N ARG A 90 -5.17 -3.54 7.48
CA ARG A 90 -4.25 -2.44 7.20
C ARG A 90 -4.79 -1.16 7.81
N SER A 91 -3.90 -0.28 8.25
CA SER A 91 -4.24 1.14 8.48
C SER A 91 -4.60 1.78 7.13
N ASN A 92 -5.86 1.63 6.71
CA ASN A 92 -6.29 1.75 5.31
C ASN A 92 -6.70 3.18 4.94
N TYR A 93 -5.72 4.09 4.92
CA TYR A 93 -5.94 5.52 4.66
C TYR A 93 -5.74 5.95 3.20
N GLY A 94 -5.58 5.00 2.27
CA GLY A 94 -5.47 5.28 0.83
C GLY A 94 -4.10 5.81 0.40
N THR A 95 -4.02 6.33 -0.83
CA THR A 95 -2.76 6.74 -1.47
C THR A 95 -2.24 8.09 -0.97
N GLY A 96 -3.06 8.81 -0.20
CA GLY A 96 -2.73 10.12 0.37
C GLY A 96 -1.80 10.08 1.59
N ILE A 97 -1.38 8.91 2.10
CA ILE A 97 -0.59 8.82 3.33
C ILE A 97 0.71 9.62 3.23
N LEU A 98 1.61 9.24 2.32
CA LEU A 98 2.89 9.91 2.15
C LEU A 98 2.75 11.33 1.57
N PRO A 99 1.89 11.57 0.55
CA PRO A 99 1.66 12.93 0.03
C PRO A 99 1.23 13.94 1.10
N THR A 100 0.32 13.57 2.01
CA THR A 100 -0.15 14.50 3.05
C THR A 100 0.93 14.85 4.07
N MET A 101 1.90 13.96 4.33
CA MET A 101 3.06 14.28 5.18
C MET A 101 3.93 15.38 4.57
N PHE A 102 4.02 15.45 3.24
CA PHE A 102 4.70 16.55 2.55
C PHE A 102 3.88 17.85 2.53
N GLY A 103 2.60 17.79 2.88
CA GLY A 103 1.68 18.94 2.92
C GLY A 103 0.70 19.01 1.75
N ALA A 104 0.57 17.94 0.96
CA ALA A 104 -0.54 17.82 0.02
C ALA A 104 -1.88 17.77 0.76
N GLU A 105 -2.91 18.41 0.22
CA GLU A 105 -4.25 18.39 0.80
C GLU A 105 -4.91 17.03 0.53
N LEU A 106 -5.50 16.40 1.54
CA LEU A 106 -6.24 15.15 1.35
C LEU A 106 -7.53 15.43 0.56
N TYR A 107 -7.75 14.68 -0.52
CA TYR A 107 -8.98 14.70 -1.30
C TYR A 107 -9.85 13.51 -0.94
N LEU A 108 -10.94 13.77 -0.20
CA LEU A 108 -11.96 12.78 0.12
C LEU A 108 -12.96 12.68 -1.03
N MET A 109 -13.27 11.46 -1.43
CA MET A 109 -14.28 11.19 -2.46
C MET A 109 -15.69 11.31 -1.87
N ASP A 110 -16.68 11.57 -2.73
CA ASP A 110 -18.08 11.58 -2.32
C ASP A 110 -18.45 10.23 -1.67
N PRO A 111 -19.18 10.21 -0.53
CA PRO A 111 -19.46 8.99 0.22
C PRO A 111 -20.10 7.87 -0.60
N GLU A 112 -20.88 8.22 -1.62
CA GLU A 112 -21.57 7.27 -2.50
C GLU A 112 -20.63 6.47 -3.41
N ILE A 113 -19.41 6.97 -3.66
CA ILE A 113 -18.39 6.29 -4.46
C ILE A 113 -17.73 5.15 -3.65
N ASP A 114 -17.70 5.27 -2.32
CA ASP A 114 -17.17 4.26 -1.38
C ASP A 114 -15.74 3.81 -1.74
N THR A 115 -14.84 4.78 -1.99
CA THR A 115 -13.45 4.53 -2.40
C THR A 115 -12.45 5.30 -1.55
N LEU A 116 -11.20 4.81 -1.54
CA LEU A 116 -10.11 5.40 -0.78
C LEU A 116 -9.77 6.82 -1.26
N PRO A 117 -9.31 7.69 -0.35
CA PRO A 117 -8.98 9.06 -0.71
C PRO A 117 -7.64 9.11 -1.45
N THR A 118 -7.43 10.22 -2.15
CA THR A 118 -6.14 10.59 -2.75
C THR A 118 -5.73 11.97 -2.23
N ALA A 119 -4.74 12.62 -2.84
CA ALA A 119 -4.33 13.97 -2.46
C ALA A 119 -4.41 14.94 -3.65
N ILE A 120 -4.63 16.21 -3.34
CA ILE A 120 -4.47 17.31 -4.27
C ILE A 120 -2.96 17.59 -4.40
N PRO A 121 -2.40 17.62 -5.62
CA PRO A 121 -1.03 18.03 -5.88
C PRO A 121 -0.70 19.39 -5.27
N LEU A 122 0.57 19.61 -5.00
CA LEU A 122 1.04 20.80 -4.29
C LEU A 122 0.71 22.11 -5.01
N GLY A 123 0.66 22.08 -6.35
CA GLY A 123 0.24 23.24 -7.17
C GLY A 123 -1.26 23.57 -7.06
N GLY A 124 -2.04 22.76 -6.36
CA GLY A 124 -3.50 22.84 -6.25
C GLY A 124 -4.22 22.33 -7.50
N ILE A 125 -5.54 22.12 -7.40
CA ILE A 125 -6.38 21.65 -8.52
C ILE A 125 -6.24 22.57 -9.75
N ALA A 126 -6.12 23.88 -9.54
CA ALA A 126 -5.96 24.84 -10.62
C ALA A 126 -4.70 24.58 -11.48
N SER A 127 -3.65 23.96 -10.92
CA SER A 127 -2.43 23.60 -11.66
C SER A 127 -2.61 22.43 -12.63
N MET A 128 -3.73 21.70 -12.56
CA MET A 128 -4.03 20.57 -13.43
C MET A 128 -4.68 20.97 -14.77
N HIS A 129 -4.95 22.26 -14.98
CA HIS A 129 -5.52 22.71 -16.25
C HIS A 129 -4.45 22.70 -17.35
N LEU A 130 -4.88 22.41 -18.58
CA LEU A 130 -4.00 22.31 -19.75
C LEU A 130 -3.14 23.56 -19.92
N GLU A 131 -3.71 24.76 -19.75
CA GLU A 131 -2.99 26.03 -19.90
C GLU A 131 -1.82 26.19 -18.93
N ASP A 132 -1.98 25.73 -17.68
CA ASP A 132 -0.90 25.76 -16.68
C ASP A 132 0.11 24.64 -16.92
N SER A 133 -0.33 23.49 -17.46
CA SER A 133 0.53 22.35 -17.82
C SER A 133 1.40 22.58 -19.06
N LEU A 134 1.05 23.56 -19.91
CA LEU A 134 1.81 23.93 -21.12
C LEU A 134 2.89 24.99 -20.87
N ARG A 135 3.01 25.51 -19.64
CA ARG A 135 4.09 26.44 -19.27
C ARG A 135 5.41 25.68 -19.13
N ALA A 136 6.53 26.40 -19.24
CA ALA A 136 7.83 25.85 -18.91
C ALA A 136 7.80 25.24 -17.50
N VAL A 137 8.28 24.00 -17.37
CA VAL A 137 8.15 23.23 -16.12
C VAL A 137 8.69 23.98 -14.91
N GLU A 138 9.82 24.68 -15.06
CA GLU A 138 10.49 25.39 -13.96
C GLU A 138 9.65 26.52 -13.36
N ASP A 139 8.72 27.10 -14.14
CA ASP A 139 7.83 28.18 -13.74
C ASP A 139 6.46 27.68 -13.25
N SER A 140 6.21 26.37 -13.34
CA SER A 140 4.95 25.77 -12.89
C SER A 140 4.77 25.92 -11.38
N LYS A 141 3.51 26.00 -10.93
CA LYS A 141 3.20 26.03 -9.49
C LYS A 141 3.72 24.78 -8.78
N ALA A 142 3.57 23.61 -9.41
CA ALA A 142 4.08 22.35 -8.88
C ALA A 142 5.60 22.41 -8.65
N ALA A 143 6.38 22.84 -9.64
CA ALA A 143 7.84 22.95 -9.49
C ALA A 143 8.25 23.94 -8.39
N HIS A 144 7.54 25.06 -8.24
CA HIS A 144 7.79 26.01 -7.14
C HIS A 144 7.53 25.39 -5.76
N GLU A 145 6.43 24.67 -5.59
CA GLU A 145 6.15 24.00 -4.31
C GLU A 145 7.11 22.83 -4.05
N VAL A 146 7.51 22.09 -5.09
CA VAL A 146 8.54 21.04 -4.97
C VAL A 146 9.88 21.62 -4.50
N LYS A 147 10.32 22.76 -5.05
CA LYS A 147 11.54 23.44 -4.57
C LYS A 147 11.45 23.79 -3.07
N LYS A 148 10.30 24.28 -2.61
CA LYS A 148 10.07 24.54 -1.18
C LYS A 148 10.07 23.26 -0.33
N LEU A 149 9.57 22.14 -0.85
CA LEU A 149 9.67 20.85 -0.16
C LEU A 149 11.12 20.39 -0.04
N LEU A 150 11.91 20.53 -1.10
CA LEU A 150 13.34 20.21 -1.07
C LEU A 150 14.08 21.06 -0.03
N ASP A 151 13.77 22.35 0.07
CA ASP A 151 14.33 23.24 1.10
C ASP A 151 13.92 22.83 2.53
N ARG A 152 12.70 22.28 2.69
CA ARG A 152 12.20 21.78 3.99
C ARG A 152 12.82 20.43 4.39
N GLY A 153 13.10 19.56 3.43
CA GLY A 153 13.60 18.21 3.66
C GLY A 153 12.53 17.23 4.18
N ILE A 154 12.98 16.17 4.84
CA ILE A 154 12.12 15.07 5.30
C ILE A 154 11.09 15.58 6.32
N PRO A 155 9.78 15.32 6.13
CA PRO A 155 8.74 15.72 7.08
C PRO A 155 8.80 14.94 8.40
N ASP A 156 8.02 15.36 9.39
CA ASP A 156 7.80 14.58 10.61
C ASP A 156 7.00 13.30 10.29
N MET A 157 7.43 12.15 10.81
CA MET A 157 6.79 10.84 10.61
C MET A 157 5.37 10.80 11.21
N HIS A 158 5.08 11.66 12.19
CA HIS A 158 3.77 11.78 12.82
C HIS A 158 2.88 12.86 12.18
N ALA A 159 3.33 13.53 11.11
CA ALA A 159 2.55 14.55 10.43
C ALA A 159 1.35 13.94 9.67
N ALA A 160 0.24 14.69 9.63
CA ALA A 160 -0.95 14.40 8.82
C ALA A 160 -1.42 12.93 8.95
N LEU A 161 -1.63 12.22 7.84
CA LEU A 161 -2.05 10.82 7.87
C LEU A 161 -0.95 9.86 8.38
N GLY A 162 0.32 10.25 8.31
CA GLY A 162 1.43 9.46 8.84
C GLY A 162 1.25 9.13 10.33
N GLY A 163 0.81 10.11 11.13
CA GLY A 163 0.46 9.92 12.54
C GLY A 163 -0.75 9.02 12.75
N LYS A 164 -1.85 9.28 12.03
CA LYS A 164 -3.08 8.46 12.12
C LYS A 164 -2.85 6.98 11.79
N VAL A 165 -1.99 6.71 10.80
CA VAL A 165 -1.64 5.35 10.40
C VAL A 165 -0.92 4.59 11.51
N LEU A 166 0.02 5.25 12.20
CA LEU A 166 0.75 4.69 13.35
C LEU A 166 -0.20 4.46 14.53
N GLU A 167 -1.04 5.45 14.85
CA GLU A 167 -2.04 5.35 15.91
C GLU A 167 -3.04 4.20 15.67
N MET A 168 -3.48 4.01 14.42
CA MET A 168 -4.35 2.90 14.06
C MET A 168 -3.63 1.54 14.22
N ALA A 169 -2.33 1.48 13.95
CA ALA A 169 -1.55 0.26 14.16
C ALA A 169 -1.44 -0.09 15.64
N ASP A 170 -1.19 0.89 16.51
CA ASP A 170 -1.23 0.73 17.96
C ASP A 170 -2.62 0.27 18.43
N TYR A 171 -3.67 0.90 17.88
CA TYR A 171 -5.06 0.54 18.18
C TYR A 171 -5.37 -0.93 17.80
N TYR A 172 -4.92 -1.40 16.62
CA TYR A 172 -5.06 -2.81 16.24
C TYR A 172 -4.37 -3.76 17.23
N GLN A 173 -3.15 -3.44 17.67
CA GLN A 173 -2.41 -4.28 18.61
C GLN A 173 -3.09 -4.37 19.97
N GLU A 174 -3.54 -3.23 20.51
CA GLU A 174 -4.30 -3.19 21.76
C GLU A 174 -5.61 -3.97 21.62
N MET A 175 -6.37 -3.71 20.56
CA MET A 175 -7.65 -4.36 20.29
C MET A 175 -7.53 -5.88 20.14
N PHE A 176 -6.44 -6.38 19.56
CA PHE A 176 -6.23 -7.82 19.39
C PHE A 176 -5.74 -8.50 20.68
N THR A 177 -5.23 -7.77 21.67
CA THR A 177 -4.66 -8.31 22.91
C THR A 177 -5.50 -9.39 23.63
N PRO A 178 -6.84 -9.30 23.74
CA PRO A 178 -7.65 -10.34 24.39
C PRO A 178 -8.03 -11.52 23.47
N TYR A 179 -7.67 -11.49 22.18
CA TYR A 179 -8.08 -12.47 21.16
C TYR A 179 -6.86 -13.24 20.59
N PRO A 180 -6.44 -14.36 21.21
CA PRO A 180 -5.20 -15.04 20.85
C PRO A 180 -5.18 -15.63 19.45
N LYS A 181 -6.31 -16.10 18.89
CA LYS A 181 -6.32 -16.60 17.50
C LYS A 181 -6.29 -15.45 16.50
N ILE A 182 -7.00 -14.36 16.76
CA ILE A 182 -6.93 -13.15 15.93
C ILE A 182 -5.50 -12.62 15.90
N GLN A 183 -4.81 -12.49 17.05
CA GLN A 183 -3.39 -12.08 17.08
C GLN A 183 -2.49 -12.97 16.23
N ARG A 184 -2.76 -14.28 16.20
CA ARG A 184 -1.93 -15.24 15.48
C ARG A 184 -2.21 -15.23 13.97
N PHE A 185 -3.46 -15.12 13.57
CA PHE A 185 -3.90 -15.41 12.20
C PHE A 185 -4.38 -14.19 11.41
N VAL A 186 -4.60 -13.04 12.05
CA VAL A 186 -4.94 -11.79 11.37
C VAL A 186 -3.69 -10.91 11.29
N HIS A 187 -3.16 -10.77 10.07
CA HIS A 187 -1.90 -10.09 9.83
C HIS A 187 -2.11 -8.60 9.57
N LEU A 188 -1.58 -7.75 10.45
CA LEU A 188 -1.44 -6.32 10.19
C LEU A 188 -0.20 -6.09 9.33
N TYR A 189 -0.40 -5.69 8.08
CA TYR A 189 0.70 -5.39 7.16
C TYR A 189 0.88 -3.89 6.97
N HIS A 190 2.01 -3.52 6.37
CA HIS A 190 2.40 -2.12 6.27
C HIS A 190 1.39 -1.30 5.44
N PRO A 191 1.24 -0.01 5.75
CA PRO A 191 0.24 0.86 5.14
C PRO A 191 0.52 1.09 3.65
N ASP A 192 -0.43 1.71 2.96
CA ASP A 192 -0.31 2.01 1.54
C ASP A 192 0.65 3.19 1.29
N MET A 193 1.94 2.89 1.31
CA MET A 193 2.99 3.90 1.15
C MET A 193 3.28 4.27 -0.31
N GLN A 194 2.58 3.62 -1.25
CA GLN A 194 2.82 3.74 -2.70
C GLN A 194 4.27 3.45 -3.11
N GLY A 195 4.61 3.59 -4.38
CA GLY A 195 6.00 3.66 -4.86
C GLY A 195 6.52 5.10 -4.87
N PRO A 196 7.84 5.34 -4.85
CA PRO A 196 8.41 6.68 -4.92
C PRO A 196 7.92 7.50 -6.13
N MET A 197 7.75 6.87 -7.29
CA MET A 197 7.24 7.55 -8.49
C MET A 197 5.76 7.93 -8.35
N ASP A 198 4.95 7.06 -7.76
CA ASP A 198 3.52 7.31 -7.57
C ASP A 198 3.28 8.45 -6.58
N VAL A 199 4.07 8.51 -5.51
CA VAL A 199 4.06 9.66 -4.60
C VAL A 199 4.53 10.93 -5.34
N CYS A 200 5.54 10.81 -6.21
CA CYS A 200 6.00 11.93 -7.04
C CYS A 200 4.89 12.43 -7.98
N GLU A 201 4.16 11.54 -8.65
CA GLU A 201 3.03 11.88 -9.51
C GLU A 201 1.91 12.56 -8.72
N VAL A 202 1.54 12.02 -7.57
CA VAL A 202 0.48 12.62 -6.73
C VAL A 202 0.88 14.01 -6.24
N LEU A 203 2.14 14.20 -5.82
CA LEU A 203 2.62 15.51 -5.35
C LEU A 203 2.72 16.54 -6.48
N TRP A 204 3.16 16.12 -7.66
CA TRP A 204 3.42 17.01 -8.79
C TRP A 204 2.17 17.27 -9.64
N GLY A 205 1.31 16.26 -9.79
CA GLY A 205 0.20 16.22 -10.74
C GLY A 205 0.63 15.87 -12.17
N SER A 206 -0.32 15.92 -13.11
CA SER A 206 -0.16 15.46 -14.50
C SER A 206 0.98 16.13 -15.29
N SER A 207 1.42 17.32 -14.88
CA SER A 207 2.58 17.99 -15.50
C SER A 207 3.92 17.26 -15.25
N LEU A 208 3.95 16.25 -14.36
CA LEU A 208 5.13 15.42 -14.11
C LEU A 208 5.69 14.80 -15.39
N PHE A 209 4.83 14.34 -16.32
CA PHE A 209 5.29 13.68 -17.54
C PHE A 209 6.14 14.59 -18.43
N VAL A 210 5.87 15.90 -18.42
CA VAL A 210 6.70 16.91 -19.08
C VAL A 210 7.94 17.19 -18.25
N ALA A 211 7.81 17.26 -16.92
CA ALA A 211 8.94 17.49 -16.01
C ALA A 211 10.01 16.39 -16.07
N LEU A 212 9.64 15.14 -16.32
CA LEU A 212 10.58 14.04 -16.55
C LEU A 212 11.52 14.28 -17.75
N VAL A 213 11.13 15.16 -18.67
CA VAL A 213 11.92 15.54 -19.86
C VAL A 213 12.60 16.88 -19.69
N GLU A 214 11.86 17.91 -19.23
CA GLU A 214 12.35 19.29 -19.19
C GLU A 214 13.11 19.65 -17.91
N ALA A 215 12.78 19.03 -16.78
CA ALA A 215 13.41 19.28 -15.48
C ALA A 215 13.80 17.97 -14.74
N PRO A 216 14.49 17.03 -15.40
CA PRO A 216 14.73 15.70 -14.84
C PRO A 216 15.56 15.74 -13.55
N GLU A 217 16.44 16.72 -13.38
CA GLU A 217 17.23 16.91 -12.16
C GLU A 217 16.36 17.28 -10.96
N LEU A 218 15.30 18.07 -11.17
CA LEU A 218 14.36 18.45 -10.11
C LEU A 218 13.50 17.25 -9.70
N VAL A 219 13.02 16.47 -10.68
CA VAL A 219 12.29 15.22 -10.41
C VAL A 219 13.17 14.24 -9.64
N THR A 220 14.43 14.09 -10.03
CA THR A 220 15.40 13.20 -9.36
C THR A 220 15.59 13.60 -7.90
N GLN A 221 15.74 14.90 -7.61
CA GLN A 221 15.85 15.41 -6.23
C GLN A 221 14.59 15.11 -5.41
N LEU A 222 13.39 15.26 -5.99
CA LEU A 222 12.15 14.94 -5.31
C LEU A 222 12.02 13.44 -5.03
N LEU A 223 12.35 12.58 -6.00
CA LEU A 223 12.35 11.13 -5.82
C LEU A 223 13.32 10.68 -4.71
N GLU A 224 14.49 11.30 -4.62
CA GLU A 224 15.42 11.05 -3.50
C GLU A 224 14.78 11.38 -2.14
N LEU A 225 14.19 12.59 -2.02
CA LEU A 225 13.53 13.02 -0.79
C LEU A 225 12.36 12.09 -0.41
N ILE A 226 11.53 11.69 -1.39
CA ILE A 226 10.41 10.76 -1.19
C ILE A 226 10.93 9.41 -0.70
N THR A 227 11.97 8.88 -1.34
CA THR A 227 12.54 7.57 -1.00
C THR A 227 13.15 7.56 0.39
N ASP A 228 13.87 8.62 0.78
CA ASP A 228 14.40 8.76 2.13
C ASP A 228 13.29 8.89 3.18
N THR A 229 12.22 9.62 2.85
CA THR A 229 11.04 9.76 3.70
C THR A 229 10.31 8.43 3.86
N TYR A 230 10.13 7.67 2.77
CA TYR A 230 9.56 6.33 2.78
C TYR A 230 10.38 5.42 3.71
N ALA A 231 11.70 5.39 3.54
CA ALA A 231 12.59 4.55 4.35
C ALA A 231 12.49 4.91 5.84
N GLN A 232 12.56 6.20 6.18
CA GLN A 232 12.42 6.66 7.57
C GLN A 232 11.04 6.32 8.16
N TYR A 233 9.99 6.42 7.36
CA TYR A 233 8.64 6.05 7.79
C TYR A 233 8.54 4.56 8.04
N MET A 234 9.06 3.73 7.14
CA MET A 234 9.06 2.28 7.32
C MET A 234 9.87 1.84 8.54
N HIS A 235 11.01 2.46 8.83
CA HIS A 235 11.74 2.22 10.09
C HIS A 235 10.92 2.60 11.33
N THR A 236 10.07 3.62 11.22
CA THR A 236 9.16 4.03 12.29
C THR A 236 8.03 3.03 12.44
N TRP A 237 7.41 2.63 11.33
CA TRP A 237 6.39 1.59 11.26
C TRP A 237 6.87 0.28 11.88
N THR A 238 8.08 -0.19 11.53
CA THR A 238 8.60 -1.48 12.00
C THR A 238 8.93 -1.51 13.49
N LYS A 239 8.99 -0.34 14.16
CA LYS A 239 9.06 -0.29 15.64
C LYS A 239 7.71 -0.60 16.28
N VAL A 240 6.62 -0.28 15.58
CA VAL A 240 5.25 -0.55 16.01
C VAL A 240 4.85 -1.96 15.56
N VAL A 241 5.02 -2.28 14.28
CA VAL A 241 4.69 -3.59 13.68
C VAL A 241 5.95 -4.20 13.05
N PRO A 242 6.74 -4.97 13.82
CA PRO A 242 7.97 -5.57 13.31
C PRO A 242 7.72 -6.56 12.17
N PHE A 243 8.68 -6.66 11.26
CA PHE A 243 8.68 -7.76 10.29
C PHE A 243 8.89 -9.10 11.02
N ALA A 244 8.06 -10.08 10.70
CA ALA A 244 8.02 -11.35 11.42
C ALA A 244 8.93 -12.44 10.81
N GLY A 245 9.51 -12.23 9.63
CA GLY A 245 10.31 -13.25 8.96
C GLY A 245 10.79 -12.84 7.56
N ALA A 246 10.93 -13.84 6.69
CA ALA A 246 11.37 -13.68 5.29
C ALA A 246 10.20 -13.55 4.29
N THR A 247 8.98 -13.53 4.79
CA THR A 247 7.74 -13.41 4.03
C THR A 247 6.81 -12.42 4.70
N SER A 248 5.99 -11.73 3.92
CA SER A 248 4.90 -10.90 4.41
C SER A 248 3.58 -11.25 3.73
N VAL A 249 2.48 -10.77 4.30
CA VAL A 249 1.12 -10.98 3.76
C VAL A 249 0.55 -9.64 3.37
N HIS A 250 0.21 -9.48 2.09
CA HIS A 250 -0.32 -8.24 1.52
C HIS A 250 -1.56 -8.56 0.70
N TRP A 251 -2.66 -7.83 0.92
CA TRP A 251 -3.95 -8.10 0.28
C TRP A 251 -4.33 -9.59 0.30
N ALA A 252 -4.22 -10.20 1.49
CA ALA A 252 -4.49 -11.61 1.73
C ALA A 252 -3.59 -12.64 0.98
N MET A 253 -2.53 -12.20 0.31
CA MET A 253 -1.58 -13.05 -0.40
C MET A 253 -0.23 -13.05 0.31
N MET A 254 0.39 -14.22 0.44
CA MET A 254 1.77 -14.33 0.94
C MET A 254 2.77 -14.01 -0.17
N GLN A 255 3.85 -13.32 0.18
CA GLN A 255 4.97 -13.02 -0.70
C GLN A 255 6.30 -13.17 0.04
N SER A 256 7.38 -13.44 -0.69
CA SER A 256 8.74 -13.33 -0.13
C SER A 256 9.16 -11.86 0.02
N GLY A 257 9.97 -11.60 1.04
CA GLY A 257 10.34 -10.26 1.44
C GLY A 257 9.30 -9.59 2.33
N ASN A 258 9.51 -8.31 2.63
CA ASN A 258 8.76 -7.61 3.68
C ASN A 258 7.87 -6.49 3.19
N ILE A 259 8.23 -5.84 2.07
CA ILE A 259 7.48 -4.69 1.57
C ILE A 259 6.76 -4.99 0.25
N MET A 260 5.79 -4.16 -0.07
CA MET A 260 5.18 -4.09 -1.39
C MET A 260 5.21 -2.63 -1.84
N LEU A 261 5.87 -2.36 -2.95
CA LEU A 261 5.81 -1.06 -3.63
C LEU A 261 4.61 -1.06 -4.58
N ARG A 262 3.97 0.10 -4.81
CA ARG A 262 2.84 0.22 -5.73
C ARG A 262 3.23 1.24 -6.80
N ASP A 263 3.50 0.73 -7.99
CA ASP A 263 4.09 1.47 -9.09
C ASP A 263 3.08 1.63 -10.24
N ASP A 264 1.90 2.15 -9.94
CA ASP A 264 0.86 2.38 -10.94
C ASP A 264 1.30 3.43 -11.97
N SER A 265 2.06 4.46 -11.56
CA SER A 265 2.64 5.45 -12.46
C SER A 265 3.61 4.85 -13.49
N ALA A 266 4.25 3.72 -13.18
CA ALA A 266 5.21 3.07 -14.06
C ALA A 266 4.60 2.63 -15.39
N MET A 267 3.29 2.35 -15.42
CA MET A 267 2.58 1.94 -16.64
C MET A 267 2.65 3.02 -17.74
N ASN A 268 2.75 4.28 -17.35
CA ASN A 268 2.81 5.42 -18.27
C ASN A 268 4.24 5.73 -18.78
N LEU A 269 5.26 5.02 -18.28
CA LEU A 269 6.66 5.34 -18.53
C LEU A 269 7.33 4.32 -19.43
N SER A 270 8.13 4.82 -20.39
CA SER A 270 8.95 3.95 -21.24
C SER A 270 9.95 3.12 -20.42
N PRO A 271 10.47 2.00 -20.94
CA PRO A 271 11.49 1.21 -20.23
C PRO A 271 12.73 2.02 -19.86
N ARG A 272 13.10 3.03 -20.67
CA ARG A 272 14.20 3.95 -20.37
C ARG A 272 13.89 4.85 -19.18
N MET A 273 12.65 5.30 -19.05
CA MET A 273 12.20 6.13 -17.93
C MET A 273 12.06 5.31 -16.65
N PHE A 274 11.53 4.09 -16.71
CA PHE A 274 11.52 3.16 -15.57
C PHE A 274 12.94 2.97 -15.01
N LYS A 275 13.89 2.63 -15.88
CA LYS A 275 15.30 2.45 -15.48
C LYS A 275 15.92 3.69 -14.83
N LYS A 276 15.52 4.89 -15.25
CA LYS A 276 16.10 6.16 -14.75
C LYS A 276 15.42 6.65 -13.47
N PHE A 277 14.10 6.59 -13.41
CA PHE A 277 13.31 7.31 -12.42
C PHE A 277 12.55 6.41 -11.43
N ILE A 278 12.57 5.09 -11.61
CA ILE A 278 11.83 4.14 -10.78
C ILE A 278 12.79 3.13 -10.17
N ALA A 279 13.42 2.31 -11.01
CA ALA A 279 14.32 1.23 -10.63
C ALA A 279 15.36 1.58 -9.54
N PRO A 280 16.05 2.75 -9.57
CA PRO A 280 17.06 3.08 -8.55
C PRO A 280 16.46 3.24 -7.14
N TYR A 281 15.23 3.73 -7.05
CA TYR A 281 14.56 4.06 -5.79
C TYR A 281 13.88 2.83 -5.21
N ASP A 282 13.15 2.09 -6.05
CA ASP A 282 12.51 0.84 -5.65
C ASP A 282 13.54 -0.19 -5.23
N GLY A 283 14.61 -0.34 -6.03
CA GLY A 283 15.71 -1.23 -5.71
C GLY A 283 16.39 -0.87 -4.39
N ARG A 284 16.48 0.42 -4.04
CA ARG A 284 17.00 0.86 -2.73
C ARG A 284 16.09 0.39 -1.59
N LEU A 285 14.79 0.63 -1.70
CA LEU A 285 13.81 0.25 -0.67
C LEU A 285 13.70 -1.27 -0.52
N LEU A 286 13.60 -2.01 -1.63
CA LEU A 286 13.58 -3.47 -1.62
C LEU A 286 14.83 -4.02 -0.93
N LYS A 287 16.02 -3.54 -1.31
CA LYS A 287 17.26 -3.96 -0.66
C LYS A 287 17.28 -3.65 0.84
N GLU A 288 16.88 -2.45 1.23
CA GLU A 288 16.93 -1.98 2.61
C GLU A 288 16.01 -2.79 3.54
N PHE A 289 14.82 -3.15 3.08
CA PHE A 289 13.81 -3.82 3.89
C PHE A 289 13.77 -5.35 3.71
N GLY A 290 14.80 -5.95 3.12
CA GLY A 290 14.91 -7.42 3.00
C GLY A 290 14.05 -8.02 1.88
N GLY A 291 13.81 -7.24 0.84
CA GLY A 291 13.09 -7.62 -0.37
C GLY A 291 11.58 -7.41 -0.29
N GLY A 292 10.89 -7.85 -1.33
CA GLY A 292 9.45 -7.72 -1.40
C GLY A 292 8.87 -7.89 -2.79
N ALA A 293 7.79 -7.15 -3.02
CA ALA A 293 7.05 -7.15 -4.26
C ALA A 293 6.87 -5.76 -4.84
N ILE A 294 6.57 -5.75 -6.14
CA ILE A 294 6.06 -4.59 -6.85
C ILE A 294 4.65 -4.94 -7.32
N HIS A 295 3.72 -4.06 -6.99
CA HIS A 295 2.37 -4.05 -7.52
C HIS A 295 2.21 -3.01 -8.62
N PHE A 296 1.40 -3.31 -9.63
CA PHE A 296 0.85 -2.31 -10.53
C PHE A 296 -0.48 -2.76 -11.13
N CYS A 297 -1.30 -1.78 -11.49
CA CYS A 297 -2.49 -1.93 -12.29
C CYS A 297 -2.18 -1.82 -13.80
N GLY A 298 -2.99 -2.47 -14.63
CA GLY A 298 -2.85 -2.41 -16.09
C GLY A 298 -1.67 -3.21 -16.63
N ARG A 299 -1.30 -2.90 -17.88
CA ARG A 299 -0.26 -3.61 -18.62
C ARG A 299 1.16 -3.12 -18.30
N GLY A 300 2.00 -4.01 -17.79
CA GLY A 300 3.41 -3.73 -17.45
C GLY A 300 4.46 -4.46 -18.30
N ASP A 301 4.07 -5.06 -19.43
CA ASP A 301 4.93 -5.91 -20.27
C ASP A 301 6.24 -5.22 -20.69
N HIS A 302 6.23 -3.88 -20.80
CA HIS A 302 7.39 -3.09 -21.22
C HIS A 302 8.48 -2.95 -20.14
N TYR A 303 8.16 -3.09 -18.85
CA TYR A 303 9.13 -2.93 -17.76
C TYR A 303 9.24 -4.10 -16.79
N ILE A 304 8.28 -5.04 -16.78
CA ILE A 304 8.26 -6.16 -15.83
C ILE A 304 9.56 -6.97 -15.81
N ALA A 305 10.20 -7.17 -16.98
CA ALA A 305 11.48 -7.85 -17.06
C ALA A 305 12.60 -7.08 -16.34
N GLN A 306 12.59 -5.74 -16.40
CA GLN A 306 13.56 -4.90 -15.69
C GLN A 306 13.25 -4.84 -14.18
N ALA A 307 11.97 -4.81 -13.81
CA ALA A 307 11.56 -4.89 -12.41
C ALA A 307 12.03 -6.20 -11.76
N ALA A 308 11.94 -7.32 -12.49
CA ALA A 308 12.41 -8.62 -12.04
C ALA A 308 13.94 -8.72 -11.86
N GLU A 309 14.72 -7.79 -12.42
CA GLU A 309 16.18 -7.72 -12.24
C GLU A 309 16.60 -6.93 -10.98
N LEU A 310 15.66 -6.30 -10.27
CA LEU A 310 15.95 -5.54 -9.05
C LEU A 310 16.38 -6.47 -7.90
N GLU A 311 17.46 -6.09 -7.21
CA GLU A 311 17.93 -6.82 -6.03
C GLU A 311 16.85 -6.81 -4.93
N GLY A 312 16.46 -7.98 -4.45
CA GLY A 312 15.41 -8.14 -3.43
C GLY A 312 14.00 -8.25 -3.98
N MET A 313 13.80 -8.13 -5.30
CA MET A 313 12.50 -8.37 -5.92
C MET A 313 12.17 -9.86 -5.95
N ALA A 314 10.98 -10.24 -5.46
CA ALA A 314 10.54 -11.62 -5.41
C ALA A 314 9.20 -11.88 -6.10
N THR A 315 8.28 -10.91 -6.07
CA THR A 315 6.90 -11.10 -6.54
C THR A 315 6.42 -9.90 -7.35
N ILE A 316 5.86 -10.15 -8.53
CA ILE A 316 5.06 -9.14 -9.23
C ILE A 316 3.59 -9.39 -8.91
N ASN A 317 2.91 -8.37 -8.40
CA ASN A 317 1.46 -8.39 -8.21
C ASN A 317 0.79 -7.52 -9.28
N MET A 318 -0.05 -8.10 -10.12
CA MET A 318 -0.69 -7.39 -11.23
C MET A 318 -2.19 -7.35 -11.01
N SER A 319 -2.83 -6.24 -11.36
CA SER A 319 -4.28 -6.19 -11.49
C SER A 319 -4.68 -5.69 -12.87
N GLN A 320 -5.72 -6.30 -13.46
CA GLN A 320 -6.25 -5.90 -14.77
C GLN A 320 -5.21 -5.78 -15.91
N PRO A 321 -4.31 -6.77 -16.10
CA PRO A 321 -3.25 -6.70 -17.11
C PRO A 321 -3.77 -6.62 -18.55
N GLU A 322 -5.06 -6.88 -18.78
CA GLU A 322 -5.75 -6.72 -20.05
C GLU A 322 -6.09 -5.27 -20.41
N TYR A 323 -6.03 -4.33 -19.45
CA TYR A 323 -6.29 -2.91 -19.68
C TYR A 323 -4.99 -2.11 -19.85
N ASN A 324 -5.11 -1.00 -20.60
CA ASN A 324 -4.03 -0.12 -21.10
C ASN A 324 -3.13 -0.77 -22.18
#